data_AF-A0A1G7CYI0-F1
#
_entry.id   AF-A0A1G7CYI0-F1
#
_cell.length_a   1.000
_cell.length_b   1.000
_cell.length_c   1.000
_cell.angle_alpha   90.00
_cell.angle_beta   90.00
_cell.angle_gamma   90.00
#
_symmetry.space_group_name_H-M   'P 1'
#
loop_
_entity.id
_entity.type
_entity.pdbx_description
1 polymer ?
#
loop_
_entity_poly.entity_id
_entity_poly.type
_entity_poly.pdbx_seq_one_letter_code
_entity_poly.pdbx_strand_id
1 'polypeptide(L)'
;MVAPLASASLTVAQWEALCRRCGRCCYEKLLYRGRVYYTDRACPQLDPVSRRCRVYESRRQLQPDCAVLDEALVAQGFLPLDCPYVVRQFGPDPVAGGYPAPVVADQTRPVRPGRSARSGRRRGQGPAGR
;
A
#
# COMPACT_ATOMS: atom_id res chain seq x y z
N MET A 1 -14.93 -13.52 34.15
CA MET A 1 -15.76 -13.80 32.96
C MET A 1 -15.09 -13.18 31.75
N VAL A 2 -14.25 -13.94 31.04
CA VAL A 2 -13.60 -13.47 29.81
C VAL A 2 -14.57 -13.78 28.68
N ALA A 3 -15.21 -12.76 28.14
CA ALA A 3 -16.07 -12.92 26.96
C ALA A 3 -15.23 -13.53 25.82
N PRO A 4 -15.72 -14.56 25.11
CA PRO A 4 -15.03 -15.04 23.93
C PRO A 4 -15.01 -13.87 22.93
N LEU A 5 -13.80 -13.46 22.52
CA LEU A 5 -13.62 -12.49 21.44
C LEU A 5 -14.11 -13.18 20.16
N ALA A 6 -15.41 -13.07 19.93
CA ALA A 6 -16.06 -13.56 18.74
C ALA A 6 -15.31 -13.03 17.53
N SER A 7 -15.00 -13.94 16.61
CA SER A 7 -14.46 -13.73 15.28
C SER A 7 -15.44 -12.95 14.40
N ALA A 8 -15.98 -11.84 14.90
CA ALA A 8 -16.92 -10.99 14.21
C ALA A 8 -16.20 -10.35 13.01
N SER A 9 -16.77 -10.55 11.83
CA SER A 9 -16.40 -9.82 10.62
C SER A 9 -16.50 -8.32 10.92
N LEU A 10 -15.41 -7.59 10.67
CA LEU A 10 -15.40 -6.15 10.87
C LEU A 10 -16.30 -5.49 9.84
N THR A 11 -17.03 -4.46 10.25
CA THR A 11 -17.65 -3.54 9.28
C THR A 11 -16.57 -2.84 8.46
N VAL A 12 -16.93 -2.33 7.27
CA VAL A 12 -15.99 -1.57 6.42
C VAL A 12 -15.34 -0.42 7.20
N ALA A 13 -16.11 0.30 8.03
CA ALA A 13 -15.58 1.40 8.83
C ALA A 13 -14.55 0.93 9.88
N GLN A 14 -14.83 -0.18 10.57
CA GLN A 14 -13.90 -0.75 11.55
C GLN A 14 -12.64 -1.31 10.87
N TRP A 15 -12.80 -1.91 9.68
CA TRP A 15 -11.69 -2.37 8.88
C TRP A 15 -10.79 -1.20 8.46
N GLU A 16 -11.35 -0.15 7.89
CA GLU A 16 -10.62 1.05 7.48
C GLU A 16 -9.94 1.77 8.67
N ALA A 17 -10.50 1.67 9.87
CA ALA A 17 -9.91 2.20 11.09
C ALA A 17 -8.57 1.52 11.48
N LEU A 18 -8.29 0.31 10.99
CA LEU A 18 -7.00 -0.36 11.17
C LEU A 18 -5.86 0.33 10.42
N CYS A 19 -6.15 1.16 9.42
CA CYS A 19 -5.14 1.77 8.57
C CYS A 19 -4.22 2.73 9.33
N ARG A 20 -2.95 2.36 9.49
CA ARG A 20 -1.89 3.23 10.05
C ARG A 20 -1.40 4.34 9.09
N ARG A 21 -2.01 4.50 7.91
CA ARG A 21 -1.67 5.55 6.92
C ARG A 21 -0.18 5.59 6.56
N CYS A 22 0.43 4.42 6.39
CA CYS A 22 1.86 4.29 6.13
C CYS A 22 2.25 4.46 4.64
N GLY A 23 1.27 4.50 3.73
CA GLY A 23 1.47 4.68 2.28
C GLY A 23 2.00 3.46 1.51
N ARG A 24 2.36 2.36 2.19
CA ARG A 24 2.96 1.17 1.54
C ARG A 24 2.01 0.44 0.59
N CYS A 25 0.70 0.53 0.80
CA CYS A 25 -0.29 0.00 -0.13
C CYS A 25 -0.28 0.72 -1.49
N CYS A 26 0.17 1.98 -1.53
CA CYS A 26 0.21 2.80 -2.75
C CYS A 26 1.44 2.60 -3.64
N TYR A 27 2.38 1.73 -3.25
CA TYR A 27 3.51 1.37 -4.12
C TYR A 27 3.12 0.26 -5.08
N GLU A 28 3.67 0.32 -6.28
CA GLU A 28 3.49 -0.71 -7.29
C GLU A 28 4.08 -2.04 -6.81
N LYS A 29 3.36 -3.12 -7.15
CA LYS A 29 3.66 -4.48 -6.73
C LYS A 29 3.72 -5.36 -7.96
N LEU A 30 4.74 -6.19 -8.03
CA LEU A 30 4.94 -7.13 -9.12
C LEU A 30 4.77 -8.54 -8.56
N LEU A 31 3.86 -9.32 -9.16
CA LEU A 31 3.74 -10.75 -8.87
C LEU A 31 4.68 -11.51 -9.80
N TYR A 32 5.71 -12.15 -9.24
CA TYR A 32 6.65 -12.96 -10.01
C TYR A 32 6.91 -14.28 -9.30
N ARG A 33 6.74 -15.41 -10.02
CA ARG A 33 6.92 -16.78 -9.48
C ARG A 33 6.18 -17.00 -8.14
N GLY A 34 4.93 -16.54 -8.06
CA GLY A 34 4.08 -16.71 -6.88
C GLY A 34 4.47 -15.84 -5.67
N ARG A 35 5.36 -14.85 -5.84
CA ARG A 35 5.76 -13.92 -4.78
C ARG A 35 5.52 -12.48 -5.21
N VAL A 36 5.07 -11.66 -4.27
CA VAL A 36 4.86 -10.22 -4.50
C VAL A 36 6.16 -9.47 -4.21
N TYR A 37 6.57 -8.59 -5.11
CA TYR A 37 7.75 -7.73 -4.98
C TYR A 37 7.31 -6.27 -4.98
N TYR A 38 7.88 -5.46 -4.09
CA TYR A 38 7.64 -4.02 -4.10
C TYR A 38 8.61 -3.33 -5.04
N THR A 39 8.11 -2.36 -5.80
CA THR A 39 8.96 -1.44 -6.56
C THR A 39 9.15 -0.14 -5.79
N ASP A 40 10.07 0.69 -6.25
CA ASP A 40 10.31 2.05 -5.74
C ASP A 40 9.33 3.09 -6.33
N ARG A 41 8.41 2.65 -7.19
CA ARG A 41 7.42 3.49 -7.85
C ARG A 41 6.18 3.63 -6.98
N ALA A 42 5.99 4.84 -6.47
CA ALA A 42 4.76 5.24 -5.80
C ALA A 42 3.67 5.59 -6.81
N CYS A 43 2.42 5.27 -6.48
CA CYS A 43 1.24 5.77 -7.18
C CYS A 43 1.29 7.31 -7.28
N PRO A 44 0.94 7.91 -8.43
CA PRO A 44 0.91 9.37 -8.61
C PRO A 44 -0.01 10.10 -7.61
N GLN A 45 -0.97 9.38 -7.03
CA GLN A 45 -1.94 9.91 -6.08
C GLN A 45 -1.48 9.82 -4.61
N LEU A 46 -0.32 9.20 -4.35
CA LEU A 46 0.27 9.16 -3.01
C LEU A 46 0.83 10.54 -2.66
N ASP A 47 0.35 11.10 -1.55
CA ASP A 47 0.95 12.29 -0.98
C ASP A 47 2.24 11.93 -0.22
N PRO A 48 3.42 12.43 -0.62
CA PRO A 48 4.69 12.02 -0.03
C PRO A 48 4.90 12.57 1.40
N VAL A 49 4.18 13.61 1.80
CA VAL A 49 4.31 14.23 3.12
C VAL A 49 3.41 13.53 4.13
N SER A 50 2.12 13.45 3.82
CA SER A 50 1.11 12.84 4.70
C SER A 50 1.04 11.32 4.57
N ARG A 51 1.64 10.73 3.52
CA ARG A 51 1.61 9.29 3.18
C ARG A 51 0.21 8.73 2.96
N ARG A 52 -0.72 9.58 2.53
CA ARG A 52 -2.12 9.24 2.29
C ARG A 52 -2.43 9.33 0.80
N CYS A 53 -3.36 8.51 0.34
CA CYS A 53 -3.92 8.66 -1.00
C CYS A 53 -4.76 9.94 -1.05
N ARG A 54 -4.51 10.81 -2.03
CA ARG A 54 -5.26 12.05 -2.23
C ARG A 54 -6.69 11.82 -2.71
N VAL A 55 -6.94 10.64 -3.28
CA VAL A 55 -8.21 10.26 -3.93
C VAL A 55 -8.72 8.93 -3.41
N TYR A 56 -8.60 8.66 -2.09
CA TYR A 56 -8.88 7.34 -1.52
C TYR A 56 -10.28 6.81 -1.87
N GLU A 57 -11.30 7.66 -1.83
CA GLU A 57 -12.69 7.30 -2.11
C GLU A 57 -12.93 6.96 -3.59
N SER A 58 -12.26 7.67 -4.50
CA SER A 58 -12.35 7.48 -5.96
C SER A 58 -11.16 6.71 -6.54
N ARG A 59 -10.36 6.04 -5.71
CA ARG A 59 -9.06 5.44 -6.10
C ARG A 59 -9.18 4.45 -7.26
N ARG A 60 -10.25 3.64 -7.30
CA ARG A 60 -10.49 2.68 -8.38
C ARG A 60 -10.89 3.32 -9.71
N GLN A 61 -11.49 4.51 -9.66
CA GLN A 61 -11.88 5.24 -10.87
C GLN A 61 -10.66 5.88 -11.53
N LEU A 62 -9.73 6.39 -10.72
CA LEU A 62 -8.53 7.10 -11.19
C LEU A 62 -7.30 6.19 -11.36
N GLN A 63 -7.28 5.05 -10.67
CA GLN A 63 -6.23 4.04 -10.73
C GLN A 63 -6.90 2.65 -10.75
N PRO A 64 -7.18 2.09 -11.93
CA PRO A 64 -7.86 0.80 -12.04
C PRO A 64 -7.05 -0.35 -11.40
N ASP A 65 -5.73 -0.24 -11.37
CA ASP A 65 -4.82 -1.19 -10.70
C ASP A 65 -4.74 -0.99 -9.17
N CYS A 66 -5.52 -0.07 -8.59
CA CYS A 66 -5.48 0.16 -7.16
C CYS A 66 -6.16 -0.98 -6.39
N ALA A 67 -5.36 -1.68 -5.59
CA ALA A 67 -5.82 -2.81 -4.80
C ALA A 67 -6.87 -2.40 -3.75
N VAL A 68 -7.97 -3.15 -3.70
CA VAL A 68 -8.95 -3.09 -2.60
C VAL A 68 -8.38 -3.89 -1.45
N LEU A 69 -8.10 -3.21 -0.34
CA LEU A 69 -7.53 -3.85 0.85
C LEU A 69 -8.63 -4.64 1.58
N ASP A 70 -9.10 -5.75 1.03
CA ASP A 70 -10.01 -6.68 1.70
C ASP A 70 -9.25 -7.90 2.23
N GLU A 71 -9.92 -8.77 3.00
CA GLU A 71 -9.32 -9.97 3.58
C GLU A 71 -8.76 -10.94 2.52
N ALA A 72 -9.36 -10.98 1.33
CA ALA A 72 -8.93 -11.85 0.24
C ALA A 72 -7.64 -11.33 -0.43
N LEU A 73 -7.51 -10.01 -0.61
CA LEU A 73 -6.29 -9.39 -1.10
C LEU A 73 -5.16 -9.52 -0.07
N VAL A 74 -5.46 -9.28 1.21
CA VAL A 74 -4.46 -9.37 2.28
C VAL A 74 -3.84 -10.76 2.26
N ALA A 75 -4.65 -11.82 2.21
CA ALA A 75 -4.20 -13.22 2.17
C ALA A 75 -3.25 -13.56 0.99
N GLN A 76 -3.24 -12.76 -0.08
CA GLN A 76 -2.35 -12.97 -1.22
C GLN A 76 -0.92 -12.45 -1.02
N GLY A 77 -0.59 -11.87 0.14
CA GLY A 77 0.79 -11.43 0.41
C GLY A 77 1.12 -10.04 -0.09
N PHE A 78 0.13 -9.19 -0.38
CA PHE A 78 0.34 -7.86 -0.95
C PHE A 78 0.84 -6.82 0.06
N LEU A 79 0.88 -7.13 1.35
CA LEU A 79 1.13 -6.17 2.43
C LEU A 79 2.30 -6.63 3.30
N PRO A 80 3.05 -5.71 3.93
CA PRO A 80 4.16 -6.09 4.80
C PRO A 80 3.65 -6.72 6.09
N LEU A 81 4.56 -7.43 6.78
CA LEU A 81 4.26 -8.14 8.02
C LEU A 81 3.68 -7.26 9.15
N ASP A 82 4.17 -6.02 9.31
CA ASP A 82 3.68 -5.08 10.33
C ASP A 82 2.34 -4.43 9.94
N CYS A 83 1.77 -4.76 8.79
CA CYS A 83 0.52 -4.14 8.36
C CYS A 83 -0.63 -4.58 9.31
N PRO A 84 -1.39 -3.63 9.88
CA PRO A 84 -2.49 -3.97 10.80
C PRO A 84 -3.52 -4.92 10.21
N TYR A 85 -3.77 -4.85 8.89
CA TYR A 85 -4.65 -5.77 8.18
C TYR A 85 -4.11 -7.21 8.21
N VAL A 86 -2.80 -7.37 8.01
CA VAL A 86 -2.12 -8.67 8.07
C VAL A 86 -2.16 -9.21 9.49
N VAL A 87 -1.77 -8.39 10.48
CA VAL A 87 -1.78 -8.79 11.90
C VAL A 87 -3.19 -9.14 12.38
N ARG A 88 -4.22 -8.44 11.91
CA ARG A 88 -5.61 -8.73 12.26
C ARG A 88 -6.08 -10.09 11.73
N GLN A 89 -5.57 -10.54 10.59
CA GLN A 89 -5.99 -11.79 9.94
C GLN A 89 -5.09 -12.98 10.32
N PHE A 90 -3.77 -12.76 10.45
CA PHE A 90 -2.76 -13.82 10.65
C PHE A 90 -2.14 -13.82 12.07
N GLY A 91 -2.49 -12.84 12.92
CA GLY A 91 -1.97 -12.72 14.27
C GLY A 91 -0.65 -11.93 14.37
N PRO A 92 -0.04 -11.88 15.57
CA PRO A 92 1.16 -11.07 15.83
C PRO A 92 2.43 -11.58 15.13
N ASP A 93 2.46 -12.86 14.77
CA ASP A 93 3.50 -13.45 13.91
C ASP A 93 2.85 -14.00 12.62
N PRO A 94 2.72 -13.17 11.57
CA PRO A 94 2.08 -13.60 10.34
C PRO A 94 2.84 -14.71 9.63
N VAL A 95 4.17 -14.78 9.79
CA VAL A 95 5.00 -15.81 9.13
C VAL A 95 4.69 -17.17 9.73
N ALA A 96 4.61 -17.27 11.07
CA ALA A 96 4.15 -18.47 11.75
C ALA A 96 2.70 -18.83 11.38
N GLY A 97 1.86 -17.82 11.13
CA GLY A 97 0.49 -17.97 10.61
C GLY A 97 0.38 -18.38 9.13
N GLY A 98 1.49 -18.63 8.43
CA GLY A 98 1.48 -19.06 7.03
C GLY A 98 1.30 -17.93 6.01
N TYR A 99 1.51 -16.68 6.41
CA TYR A 99 1.38 -15.52 5.53
C TYR A 99 2.48 -15.49 4.43
N PRO A 100 2.13 -15.43 3.14
CA PRO A 100 3.11 -15.36 2.05
C PRO A 100 3.65 -13.93 1.91
N ALA A 101 4.50 -13.51 2.85
CA ALA A 101 4.98 -12.13 2.92
C ALA A 101 5.65 -11.66 1.61
N PRO A 102 5.40 -10.39 1.21
CA PRO A 102 6.03 -9.83 0.02
C PRO A 102 7.53 -9.71 0.22
N VAL A 103 8.28 -9.80 -0.87
CA VAL A 103 9.70 -9.49 -0.90
C VAL A 103 9.87 -7.98 -0.94
N VAL A 104 10.24 -7.40 0.20
CA VAL A 104 10.57 -5.98 0.35
C VAL A 104 11.91 -5.85 1.05
N ALA A 105 12.67 -4.81 0.71
CA ALA A 105 13.98 -4.58 1.30
C ALA A 105 13.91 -4.36 2.84
N ASP A 106 12.78 -3.83 3.32
CA ASP A 106 12.51 -3.63 4.73
C ASP A 106 11.01 -3.78 5.02
N GLN A 107 10.63 -4.81 5.79
CA GLN A 107 9.24 -5.12 6.16
C GLN A 107 8.65 -4.07 7.14
N THR A 108 9.50 -3.29 7.79
CA THR A 108 9.16 -2.40 8.90
C THR A 108 9.25 -0.93 8.53
N ARG A 109 9.93 -0.57 7.44
CA ARG A 109 10.15 0.82 7.03
C ARG A 109 9.31 1.19 5.80
N PRO A 110 8.79 2.44 5.73
CA PRO A 110 8.16 2.93 4.50
C PRO A 110 9.15 2.79 3.33
N VAL A 111 8.65 2.34 2.18
CA VAL A 111 9.41 2.34 0.93
C VAL A 111 9.92 3.76 0.72
N ARG A 112 11.22 3.89 0.50
CA ARG A 112 11.79 5.21 0.22
C ARG A 112 11.16 5.68 -1.09
N PRO A 113 10.61 6.90 -1.15
CA PRO A 113 10.22 7.44 -2.45
C PRO A 113 11.46 7.34 -3.33
N GLY A 114 11.36 6.63 -4.46
CA GLY A 114 12.41 6.65 -5.47
C GLY A 114 12.76 8.11 -5.73
N ARG A 115 14.05 8.44 -5.86
CA ARG A 115 14.46 9.80 -6.22
C ARG A 115 13.66 10.19 -7.45
N SER A 116 12.63 11.04 -7.29
CA SER A 116 11.91 11.54 -8.45
C SER A 116 12.97 12.17 -9.34
N ALA A 117 13.21 11.57 -10.50
CA ALA A 117 13.85 12.28 -11.57
C ALA A 117 12.97 13.50 -11.79
N ARG A 118 13.39 14.64 -11.25
CA ARG A 118 12.95 15.95 -11.68
C ARG A 118 13.48 16.10 -13.12
N SER A 119 12.84 15.39 -14.04
CA SER A 119 12.83 15.74 -15.45
C SER A 119 12.11 17.07 -15.51
N GLY A 120 12.91 18.14 -15.44
CA GLY A 120 12.41 19.50 -15.47
C GLY A 120 11.53 19.70 -16.69
N ARG A 121 10.26 20.03 -16.47
CA ARG A 121 9.50 20.81 -17.44
C ARG A 121 10.20 22.17 -17.57
N ARG A 122 11.18 22.29 -18.46
CA ARG A 122 11.45 23.59 -19.08
C ARG A 122 10.28 23.82 -20.04
N ARG A 123 9.33 24.63 -19.56
CA ARG A 123 8.29 25.23 -20.39
C ARG A 123 8.99 25.93 -21.56
N GLY A 124 8.44 25.76 -22.75
CA GLY A 124 8.81 26.58 -23.90
C GLY A 124 8.72 28.06 -23.56
N GLN A 125 9.64 28.80 -24.15
CA GLN A 125 9.57 30.22 -24.47
C GLN A 125 10.66 30.45 -25.50
N GLY A 126 10.29 30.40 -26.77
CA GLY A 126 11.01 31.18 -27.77
C GLY A 126 10.77 32.67 -27.49
N PRO A 127 11.63 33.53 -28.04
CA PRO A 127 11.04 34.60 -28.84
C PRO A 127 11.68 34.71 -30.22
N ALA A 128 10.85 35.28 -31.09
CA ALA A 128 11.08 35.62 -32.48
C ALA A 128 12.22 36.62 -32.69
N GLY A 129 12.84 36.51 -33.86
CA GLY A 129 13.16 37.64 -34.74
C GLY A 129 14.18 38.68 -34.27
N ARG A 130 15.34 38.70 -34.92
CA ARG A 130 15.71 39.79 -35.84
C ARG A 130 16.87 39.39 -36.73
#